data_AF-A0A3M0XMB8-F1
#
_entry.id   AF-A0A3M0XMB8-F1
#
_cell.length_a   1.000
_cell.length_b   1.000
_cell.length_c   1.000
_cell.angle_alpha   90.00
_cell.angle_beta   90.00
_cell.angle_gamma   90.00
#
_symmetry.space_group_name_H-M   'P 1'
#
loop_
_entity.id
_entity.type
_entity.pdbx_description
1 polymer ?
#
loop_
_entity_poly.entity_id
_entity_poly.type
_entity_poly.pdbx_seq_one_letter_code
_entity_poly.pdbx_strand_id
1 'polypeptide(L)'
;MPGEVTVQGSFSYADRNNNVVPASFIKVYLYDQDPGGSDDLLGTTVTDANGFFQFPARTNWDDDDPDPDPNHRRLDLYIVWETDVNDSDTARRRVTNFGDQAYKWLGSVQTNVPDGLVEFNYWVPPDNNLLPAMWIFQDLRRAWEYVRNTTSVDPGSVTARWESGQDCHPSWPFCGSYFNGGVGGPYVFIAHSSAISGDTVVHETGHHYMWNATGWWLWWDVWCYNHGLFSQEDANCAWSEGWADFLPLLVNGDECYDFDVGPCTGAPDVRHYNLEIHSRSDNPQVFPWGDTVEGRVAGTLYDLFDNANENFDSATFGFAPIANIVFQSPHEDRFSAFWDNWKASGQNKHHAVRAIWQNTIDYDTPPRFKPPLPDRTVLQGFGWENAIDLWAYSADEESNDWELDWQIVYISDGRCGVTIDAGDYVDIHPQAGWLGSCDVTIRVSDSLKTADDTFRVNAVPVRARVFLPLVLKNSP
;
A
#
# COMPACT_ATOMS: atom_id res chain seq x y z
N MET A 1 0.97 59.91 0.77
CA MET A 1 -0.01 58.81 0.77
C MET A 1 0.80 57.55 0.97
N PRO A 2 0.42 56.67 1.92
CA PRO A 2 1.10 55.40 2.06
C PRO A 2 1.04 54.65 0.72
N GLY A 3 2.16 54.06 0.33
CA GLY A 3 2.22 53.19 -0.83
C GLY A 3 1.64 51.82 -0.52
N GLU A 4 1.92 50.85 -1.39
CA GLU A 4 1.58 49.45 -1.17
C GLU A 4 2.84 48.64 -0.90
N VAL A 5 2.71 47.61 -0.08
CA VAL A 5 3.72 46.57 0.14
C VAL A 5 3.15 45.21 -0.29
N THR A 6 3.98 44.41 -0.97
CA THR A 6 3.73 43.01 -1.29
C THR A 6 4.80 42.19 -0.60
N VAL A 7 4.38 41.19 0.16
CA VAL A 7 5.28 40.32 0.91
C VAL A 7 5.36 38.96 0.24
N GLN A 8 6.57 38.47 -0.01
CA GLN A 8 6.82 37.15 -0.57
C GLN A 8 8.02 36.48 0.08
N GLY A 9 8.26 35.22 -0.27
CA GLY A 9 9.51 34.57 0.08
C GLY A 9 9.46 33.07 -0.10
N SER A 10 10.43 32.40 0.50
CA SER A 10 10.57 30.95 0.47
C SER A 10 10.83 30.38 1.87
N PHE A 11 10.32 29.18 2.11
CA PHE A 11 10.57 28.42 3.33
C PHE A 11 11.16 27.06 2.96
N SER A 12 12.29 26.73 3.58
CA SER A 12 13.04 25.51 3.32
C SER A 12 13.54 24.89 4.62
N TYR A 13 13.91 23.63 4.58
CA TYR A 13 14.46 22.90 5.72
C TYR A 13 15.57 21.96 5.27
N ALA A 14 16.43 21.55 6.20
CA ALA A 14 17.36 20.46 5.97
C ALA A 14 16.61 19.12 6.01
N ASP A 15 16.65 18.32 4.95
CA ASP A 15 16.15 16.95 4.98
C ASP A 15 17.01 16.06 5.90
N ARG A 16 16.63 14.78 6.02
CA ARG A 16 17.35 13.79 6.84
C ARG A 16 18.79 13.52 6.37
N ASN A 17 19.11 13.90 5.12
CA ASN A 17 20.44 13.83 4.53
C ASN A 17 21.17 15.18 4.56
N ASN A 18 20.62 16.18 5.26
CA ASN A 18 21.10 17.56 5.35
C ASN A 18 21.08 18.36 4.04
N ASN A 19 20.32 17.92 3.03
CA ASN A 19 20.09 18.73 1.84
C ASN A 19 19.05 19.81 2.11
N VAL A 20 19.19 20.97 1.47
CA VAL A 20 18.16 22.03 1.54
C VAL A 20 17.01 21.65 0.61
N VAL A 21 15.82 21.47 1.17
CA VAL A 21 14.60 21.12 0.44
C VAL A 21 13.47 22.10 0.77
N PRO A 22 12.52 22.33 -0.16
CA PRO A 22 11.39 23.23 0.09
C PRO A 22 10.43 22.68 1.15
N ALA A 23 10.00 23.53 2.08
CA ALA A 23 8.93 23.22 3.02
C ALA A 23 7.58 23.45 2.33
N SER A 24 7.05 22.38 1.73
CA SER A 24 5.84 22.45 0.92
C SER A 24 4.59 22.55 1.79
N PHE A 25 3.61 23.33 1.33
CA PHE A 25 2.27 23.43 1.91
C PHE A 25 2.23 23.73 3.41
N ILE A 26 3.08 24.64 3.88
CA ILE A 26 3.12 25.15 5.26
C ILE A 26 2.27 26.41 5.37
N LYS A 27 1.50 26.56 6.46
CA LYS A 27 0.74 27.77 6.73
C LYS A 27 1.67 28.92 7.12
N VAL A 28 1.44 30.08 6.51
CA VAL A 28 2.23 31.28 6.69
C VAL A 28 1.33 32.40 7.20
N TYR A 29 1.73 33.06 8.27
CA TYR A 29 1.09 34.25 8.81
C TYR A 29 1.98 35.46 8.58
N LEU A 30 1.38 36.58 8.18
CA LEU A 30 2.04 37.88 8.09
C LEU A 30 1.55 38.73 9.26
N TYR A 31 2.48 39.28 10.03
CA TYR A 31 2.22 40.15 11.15
C TYR A 31 2.89 41.51 10.98
N ASP A 32 2.28 42.52 11.59
CA ASP A 32 2.91 43.79 11.97
C ASP A 32 3.35 43.69 13.44
N GLN A 33 4.53 44.19 13.77
CA GLN A 33 5.01 44.19 15.15
C GLN A 33 4.69 45.52 15.83
N ASP A 34 4.04 45.44 17.00
CA ASP A 34 3.69 46.62 17.80
C ASP A 34 4.50 46.67 19.10
N PRO A 35 5.53 47.54 19.21
CA PRO A 35 6.33 47.64 20.41
C PRO A 35 5.51 48.03 21.66
N GLY A 36 5.16 47.04 22.48
CA GLY A 36 4.36 47.21 23.70
C GLY A 36 2.86 47.02 23.52
N GLY A 37 2.43 46.57 22.34
CA GLY A 37 1.05 46.22 21.97
C GLY A 37 0.86 44.72 21.71
N SER A 38 -0.21 44.38 20.98
CA SER A 38 -0.42 43.02 20.45
C SER A 38 -0.28 43.08 18.94
N ASP A 39 0.74 42.42 18.41
CA ASP A 39 1.05 42.34 16.98
C ASP A 39 -0.20 42.06 16.10
N ASP A 40 -0.38 42.90 15.09
CA ASP A 40 -1.50 42.84 14.17
C ASP A 40 -1.36 41.72 13.11
N LEU A 41 -2.35 40.82 13.04
CA LEU A 41 -2.40 39.79 12.00
C LEU A 41 -2.89 40.41 10.67
N LEU A 42 -1.96 40.55 9.73
CA LEU A 42 -2.19 41.18 8.43
C LEU A 42 -2.74 40.23 7.38
N GLY A 43 -2.47 38.93 7.49
CA GLY A 43 -3.00 37.92 6.57
C GLY A 43 -2.44 36.52 6.78
N THR A 44 -3.01 35.55 6.07
CA THR A 44 -2.52 34.17 6.01
C THR A 44 -2.43 33.66 4.57
N THR A 45 -1.48 32.77 4.31
CA THR A 45 -1.32 32.04 3.05
C THR A 45 -0.68 30.66 3.33
N VAL A 46 -0.38 29.90 2.29
CA VAL A 46 0.29 28.60 2.38
C VAL A 46 1.43 28.57 1.36
N THR A 47 2.55 27.93 1.68
CA THR A 47 3.63 27.73 0.70
C THR A 47 3.19 26.77 -0.42
N ASP A 48 3.68 27.00 -1.64
CA ASP A 48 3.49 26.05 -2.74
C ASP A 48 4.45 24.85 -2.63
N ALA A 49 4.44 23.97 -3.63
CA ALA A 49 5.31 22.79 -3.69
C ALA A 49 6.83 23.12 -3.79
N ASN A 50 7.18 24.38 -4.07
CA ASN A 50 8.57 24.86 -4.08
C ASN A 50 8.91 25.64 -2.80
N GLY A 51 8.02 25.62 -1.79
CA GLY A 51 8.19 26.35 -0.55
C GLY A 51 7.98 27.86 -0.71
N PHE A 52 7.51 28.33 -1.87
CA PHE A 52 7.29 29.76 -2.13
C PHE A 52 5.94 30.22 -1.58
N PHE A 53 5.88 31.44 -1.05
CA PHE A 53 4.64 32.07 -0.63
C PHE A 53 4.61 33.53 -1.06
N GLN A 54 3.39 34.06 -1.24
CA GLN A 54 3.16 35.48 -1.50
C GLN A 54 1.81 35.90 -0.90
N PHE A 55 1.79 37.09 -0.31
CA PHE A 55 0.58 37.78 0.12
C PHE A 55 0.13 38.78 -0.95
N PRO A 56 -1.18 39.06 -1.07
CA PRO A 56 -1.67 40.16 -1.89
C PRO A 56 -1.04 41.49 -1.45
N ALA A 57 -0.95 42.46 -2.37
CA ALA A 57 -0.52 43.82 -2.05
C ALA A 57 -1.46 44.46 -1.02
N ARG A 58 -0.90 45.20 -0.06
CA ARG A 58 -1.65 45.90 1.00
C ARG A 58 -1.07 47.29 1.23
N THR A 59 -1.88 48.19 1.78
CA THR A 59 -1.42 49.52 2.22
C THR A 59 -0.28 49.36 3.22
N ASN A 60 0.85 50.01 2.96
CA ASN A 60 1.99 50.03 3.87
C ASN A 60 1.80 51.13 4.91
N TRP A 61 0.97 50.85 5.90
CA TRP A 61 0.59 51.80 6.93
C TRP A 61 0.22 51.07 8.21
N ASP A 62 0.92 51.41 9.28
CA ASP A 62 0.67 50.96 10.64
C ASP A 62 -0.36 51.92 11.29
N ASP A 63 -1.53 51.38 11.64
CA ASP A 63 -2.70 52.16 12.08
C ASP A 63 -2.63 52.56 13.56
N ASP A 64 -1.91 51.80 14.39
CA ASP A 64 -1.78 52.00 15.82
C ASP A 64 -0.37 52.39 16.31
N ASP A 65 0.59 52.54 15.40
CA ASP A 65 1.87 53.21 15.69
C ASP A 65 1.63 54.65 16.22
N PRO A 66 2.08 54.95 17.46
CA PRO A 66 1.95 56.26 18.06
C PRO A 66 2.96 57.29 17.52
N ASP A 67 3.87 56.95 16.59
CA ASP A 67 4.85 57.90 16.05
C ASP A 67 4.14 59.07 15.35
N PRO A 68 4.40 60.33 15.77
CA PRO A 68 3.81 61.50 15.16
C PRO A 68 4.33 61.80 13.74
N ASP A 69 5.44 61.18 13.30
CA ASP A 69 5.93 61.27 11.93
C ASP A 69 5.24 60.21 11.05
N PRO A 70 4.38 60.59 10.10
CA PRO A 70 3.71 59.65 9.21
C PRO A 70 4.67 58.90 8.28
N ASN A 71 5.96 59.27 8.21
CA ASN A 71 6.96 58.49 7.49
C ASN A 71 7.51 57.31 8.30
N HIS A 72 7.31 57.30 9.63
CA HIS A 72 7.69 56.21 10.53
C HIS A 72 6.57 55.21 10.78
N ARG A 73 5.33 55.55 10.40
CA ARG A 73 4.15 54.70 10.51
C ARG A 73 4.04 53.64 9.41
N ARG A 74 5.19 53.05 9.05
CA ARG A 74 5.29 51.96 8.07
C ARG A 74 5.27 50.65 8.83
N LEU A 75 4.72 49.61 8.21
CA LEU A 75 4.60 48.30 8.84
C LEU A 75 5.99 47.75 9.26
N ASP A 76 6.06 47.19 10.45
CA ASP A 76 7.17 46.44 11.04
C ASP A 76 6.92 44.93 10.84
N LEU A 77 7.17 44.45 9.62
CA LEU A 77 6.71 43.14 9.18
C LEU A 77 7.53 41.97 9.72
N TYR A 78 6.85 40.88 10.08
CA TYR A 78 7.46 39.56 10.25
C TYR A 78 6.54 38.41 9.83
N ILE A 79 7.14 37.23 9.65
CA ILE A 79 6.45 36.03 9.20
C ILE A 79 6.47 34.95 10.29
N VAL A 80 5.37 34.19 10.39
CA VAL A 80 5.31 32.95 11.17
C VAL A 80 4.93 31.79 10.27
N TRP A 81 5.73 30.73 10.26
CA TRP A 81 5.41 29.46 9.60
C TRP A 81 4.89 28.45 10.62
N GLU A 82 3.80 27.73 10.33
CA GLU A 82 3.13 26.83 11.29
C GLU A 82 2.79 25.45 10.68
N THR A 83 3.02 24.38 11.44
CA THR A 83 2.71 22.98 11.08
C THR A 83 1.23 22.61 11.29
N ASP A 84 0.29 23.47 10.89
CA ASP A 84 -1.15 23.28 11.09
C ASP A 84 -1.93 23.78 9.88
N VAL A 85 -2.27 22.86 8.99
CA VAL A 85 -2.76 23.16 7.65
C VAL A 85 -4.01 22.35 7.35
N ASN A 86 -5.04 23.03 6.84
CA ASN A 86 -6.19 22.36 6.23
C ASN A 86 -5.89 22.17 4.76
N ASP A 87 -5.82 20.92 4.33
CA ASP A 87 -5.45 20.54 2.98
C ASP A 87 -6.70 20.32 2.09
N SER A 88 -7.83 20.04 2.73
CA SER A 88 -9.17 20.03 2.14
C SER A 88 -10.20 20.47 3.20
N ASP A 89 -11.48 20.48 2.84
CA ASP A 89 -12.57 20.70 3.81
C ASP A 89 -12.67 19.59 4.88
N THR A 90 -12.06 18.43 4.63
CA THR A 90 -12.15 17.22 5.45
C THR A 90 -10.81 16.74 6.01
N ALA A 91 -9.70 17.23 5.48
CA ALA A 91 -8.35 16.81 5.86
C ALA A 91 -7.51 17.98 6.37
N ARG A 92 -6.92 17.77 7.53
CA ARG A 92 -6.00 18.67 8.21
C ARG A 92 -4.75 17.90 8.65
N ARG A 93 -3.57 18.42 8.35
CA ARG A 93 -2.29 17.92 8.88
C ARG A 93 -1.78 18.83 9.96
N ARG A 94 -1.43 18.23 11.09
CA ARG A 94 -0.95 18.97 12.26
C ARG A 94 0.18 18.24 12.96
N VAL A 95 1.24 18.95 13.31
CA VAL A 95 2.24 18.48 14.27
C VAL A 95 2.20 19.38 15.50
N THR A 96 2.02 18.79 16.68
CA THR A 96 1.93 19.53 17.94
C THR A 96 2.89 19.02 18.99
N ASN A 97 3.26 19.92 19.90
CA ASN A 97 3.88 19.56 21.16
C ASN A 97 2.88 18.89 22.12
N PHE A 98 3.32 18.50 23.32
CA PHE A 98 2.44 17.87 24.31
C PHE A 98 1.39 18.81 24.93
N GLY A 99 1.57 20.12 24.76
CA GLY A 99 0.59 21.16 25.13
C GLY A 99 -0.44 21.45 24.04
N ASP A 100 -0.56 20.59 23.01
CA ASP A 100 -1.43 20.76 21.85
C ASP A 100 -1.18 22.05 21.05
N GLN A 101 0.04 22.61 21.11
CA GLN A 101 0.44 23.77 20.32
C GLN A 101 1.17 23.31 19.05
N ALA A 102 0.80 23.88 17.90
CA ALA A 102 1.48 23.61 16.65
C ALA A 102 2.90 24.21 16.67
N TYR A 103 3.85 23.54 16.01
CA TYR A 103 5.20 24.05 15.88
C TYR A 103 5.26 25.26 14.95
N LYS A 104 6.07 26.25 15.34
CA LYS A 104 6.21 27.52 14.65
C LYS A 104 7.66 27.91 14.46
N TRP A 105 7.94 28.55 13.32
CA TRP A 105 9.20 29.26 13.07
C TRP A 105 8.90 30.72 12.83
N LEU A 106 9.70 31.60 13.44
CA LEU A 106 9.51 33.05 13.38
C LEU A 106 10.61 33.65 12.50
N GLY A 107 10.21 34.46 11.53
CA GLY A 107 11.11 35.31 10.75
C GLY A 107 11.59 36.50 11.57
N SER A 108 12.72 37.08 11.16
CA SER A 108 13.19 38.34 11.74
C SER A 108 12.25 39.49 11.37
N VAL A 109 11.97 40.38 12.32
CA VAL A 109 11.22 41.62 12.05
C VAL A 109 12.01 42.52 11.11
N GLN A 110 11.36 43.00 10.05
CA GLN A 110 11.87 44.06 9.18
C GLN A 110 11.11 45.34 9.52
N THR A 111 11.76 46.26 10.22
CA THR A 111 11.11 47.49 10.67
C THR A 111 10.97 48.50 9.53
N ASN A 112 9.86 49.22 9.52
CA ASN A 112 9.59 50.38 8.67
C ASN A 112 9.78 50.06 7.18
N VAL A 113 9.16 48.99 6.70
CA VAL A 113 9.44 48.45 5.38
C VAL A 113 9.17 49.46 4.25
N PRO A 114 9.96 49.45 3.16
CA PRO A 114 9.69 50.31 2.01
C PRO A 114 8.43 49.87 1.26
N ASP A 115 7.86 50.78 0.47
CA ASP A 115 6.80 50.42 -0.47
C ASP A 115 7.39 49.51 -1.58
N GLY A 116 6.59 48.60 -2.11
CA GLY A 116 7.01 47.62 -3.12
C GLY A 116 7.15 46.22 -2.55
N LEU A 117 8.22 45.53 -2.93
CA LEU A 117 8.42 44.12 -2.61
C LEU A 117 9.28 43.96 -1.36
N VAL A 118 8.81 43.15 -0.41
CA VAL A 118 9.55 42.73 0.78
C VAL A 118 9.67 41.21 0.78
N GLU A 119 10.89 40.72 0.98
CA GLU A 119 11.18 39.28 0.91
C GLU A 119 11.54 38.70 2.29
N PHE A 120 10.94 37.55 2.61
CA PHE A 120 11.24 36.75 3.80
C PHE A 120 11.62 35.34 3.40
N ASN A 121 12.93 35.08 3.34
CA ASN A 121 13.46 33.75 3.08
C ASN A 121 13.93 33.14 4.40
N TYR A 122 13.49 31.91 4.69
CA TYR A 122 13.89 31.21 5.90
C TYR A 122 14.26 29.76 5.60
N TRP A 123 15.34 29.32 6.22
CA TRP A 123 15.84 27.96 6.15
C TRP A 123 15.96 27.40 7.58
N VAL A 124 15.36 26.24 7.83
CA VAL A 124 15.53 25.49 9.09
C VAL A 124 16.80 24.64 8.99
N PRO A 125 17.89 25.00 9.69
CA PRO A 125 19.18 24.31 9.56
C PRO A 125 19.20 22.97 10.33
N PRO A 126 20.17 22.06 10.03
CA PRO A 126 20.31 20.75 10.67
C PRO A 126 20.43 20.76 12.20
N ASP A 127 20.97 21.84 12.78
CA ASP A 127 21.19 22.00 14.22
C ASP A 127 19.96 22.56 14.96
N ASN A 128 18.89 22.89 14.24
CA ASN A 128 17.65 23.35 14.84
C ASN A 128 16.93 22.18 15.57
N ASN A 129 16.70 22.33 16.87
CA ASN A 129 16.05 21.30 17.69
C ASN A 129 14.59 21.03 17.32
N LEU A 130 13.94 21.93 16.57
CA LEU A 130 12.57 21.75 16.06
C LEU A 130 12.52 21.15 14.64
N LEU A 131 13.68 20.90 14.01
CA LEU A 131 13.74 20.33 12.66
C LEU A 131 12.95 19.01 12.52
N PRO A 132 12.96 18.08 13.49
CA PRO A 132 12.19 16.85 13.33
C PRO A 132 10.67 17.07 13.29
N ALA A 133 10.13 18.14 13.90
CA ALA A 133 8.72 18.48 13.73
C ALA A 133 8.39 18.86 12.28
N MET A 134 9.34 19.47 11.56
CA MET A 134 9.20 19.73 10.13
C MET A 134 9.24 18.43 9.32
N TRP A 135 10.18 17.52 9.63
CA TRP A 135 10.23 16.20 8.97
C TRP A 135 8.91 15.46 9.10
N ILE A 136 8.39 15.35 10.33
CA ILE A 136 7.12 14.68 10.62
C ILE A 136 6.00 15.34 9.80
N PHE A 137 5.88 16.66 9.81
CA PHE A 137 4.83 17.36 9.07
C PHE A 137 4.90 17.06 7.56
N GLN A 138 6.09 17.09 6.98
CA GLN A 138 6.29 16.82 5.56
C GLN A 138 6.00 15.35 5.22
N ASP A 139 6.30 14.40 6.10
CA ASP A 139 5.95 12.98 5.93
C ASP A 139 4.43 12.77 5.96
N LEU A 140 3.71 13.39 6.92
CA LEU A 140 2.24 13.37 6.95
C LEU A 140 1.63 13.90 5.64
N ARG A 141 2.23 14.96 5.10
CA ARG A 141 1.78 15.58 3.85
C ARG A 141 2.03 14.65 2.66
N ARG A 142 3.23 14.06 2.53
CA ARG A 142 3.55 13.11 1.46
C ARG A 142 2.62 11.90 1.48
N ALA A 143 2.33 11.34 2.66
CA ALA A 143 1.41 10.21 2.80
C ALA A 143 0.00 10.55 2.27
N TRP A 144 -0.53 11.72 2.64
CA TRP A 144 -1.84 12.15 2.13
C TRP A 144 -1.84 12.40 0.63
N GLU A 145 -0.81 13.10 0.12
CA GLU A 145 -0.70 13.39 -1.31
C GLU A 145 -0.61 12.11 -2.12
N TYR A 146 0.15 11.12 -1.66
CA TYR A 146 0.26 9.82 -2.32
C TYR A 146 -1.10 9.14 -2.44
N VAL A 147 -1.83 8.98 -1.32
CA VAL A 147 -3.17 8.35 -1.34
C VAL A 147 -4.13 9.14 -2.20
N ARG A 148 -4.19 10.47 -2.01
CA ARG A 148 -5.14 11.34 -2.70
C ARG A 148 -4.91 11.37 -4.20
N ASN A 149 -3.66 11.50 -4.63
CA ASN A 149 -3.31 11.63 -6.05
C ASN A 149 -3.42 10.29 -6.78
N THR A 150 -3.17 9.17 -6.10
CA THR A 150 -3.19 7.84 -6.72
C THR A 150 -4.59 7.23 -6.78
N THR A 151 -5.47 7.58 -5.83
CA THR A 151 -6.78 6.90 -5.67
C THR A 151 -7.99 7.85 -5.73
N SER A 152 -7.79 9.16 -5.63
CA SER A 152 -8.86 10.15 -5.39
C SER A 152 -9.65 9.96 -4.09
N VAL A 153 -9.18 9.09 -3.18
CA VAL A 153 -9.71 8.97 -1.80
C VAL A 153 -9.07 10.06 -0.94
N ASP A 154 -9.85 10.69 -0.06
CA ASP A 154 -9.31 11.53 1.00
C ASP A 154 -9.23 10.69 2.29
N PRO A 155 -8.05 10.27 2.76
CA PRO A 155 -7.91 9.41 3.94
C PRO A 155 -8.11 10.19 5.27
N GLY A 156 -8.44 11.48 5.19
CA GLY A 156 -8.84 12.28 6.33
C GLY A 156 -7.70 13.01 7.04
N SER A 157 -8.00 13.53 8.22
CA SER A 157 -7.09 14.34 9.02
C SER A 157 -6.11 13.50 9.83
N VAL A 158 -4.90 14.03 10.06
CA VAL A 158 -3.88 13.41 10.91
C VAL A 158 -3.22 14.46 11.79
N THR A 159 -3.19 14.17 13.09
CA THR A 159 -2.42 14.94 14.07
C THR A 159 -1.29 14.09 14.62
N ALA A 160 -0.05 14.55 14.46
CA ALA A 160 1.10 13.99 15.14
C ALA A 160 1.44 14.78 16.40
N ARG A 161 1.73 14.06 17.48
CA ARG A 161 2.29 14.58 18.72
C ARG A 161 3.75 14.20 18.80
N TRP A 162 4.60 15.19 19.01
CA TRP A 162 6.04 15.01 19.14
C TRP A 162 6.59 16.06 20.08
N GLU A 163 7.63 15.75 20.84
CA GLU A 163 8.33 16.71 21.71
C GLU A 163 9.83 16.41 21.68
N SER A 164 10.65 17.45 21.61
CA SER A 164 12.11 17.28 21.48
C SER A 164 12.67 16.51 22.68
N GLY A 165 13.41 15.43 22.39
CA GLY A 165 14.03 14.57 23.41
C GLY A 165 13.05 13.70 24.21
N GLN A 166 11.80 13.55 23.78
CA GLN A 166 10.81 12.69 24.43
C GLN A 166 10.52 11.44 23.59
N ASP A 167 10.72 10.26 24.18
CA ASP A 167 10.43 8.97 23.54
C ASP A 167 9.20 8.27 24.13
N CYS A 168 8.55 8.89 25.12
CA CYS A 168 7.40 8.32 25.83
C CYS A 168 6.28 9.35 26.01
N HIS A 169 5.03 8.95 25.79
CA HIS A 169 3.83 9.78 25.98
C HIS A 169 2.64 8.89 26.34
N PRO A 170 1.70 9.28 27.23
CA PRO A 170 1.74 10.44 28.13
C PRO A 170 2.77 10.30 29.27
N SER A 171 3.24 9.08 29.53
CA SER A 171 4.34 8.78 30.44
C SER A 171 4.81 7.34 30.25
N TRP A 172 5.97 7.01 30.79
CA TRP A 172 6.42 5.62 30.97
C TRP A 172 5.28 4.74 31.56
N PRO A 173 5.08 3.49 31.09
CA PRO A 173 5.96 2.70 30.21
C PRO A 173 5.66 2.79 28.71
N PHE A 174 4.75 3.67 28.26
CA PHE A 174 4.43 3.81 26.84
C PHE A 174 5.53 4.59 26.14
N CYS A 175 6.48 3.88 25.56
CA CYS A 175 7.66 4.42 24.89
C CYS A 175 7.80 3.81 23.50
N GLY A 176 8.21 4.61 22.53
CA GLY A 176 8.12 4.28 21.10
C GLY A 176 7.00 5.06 20.42
N SER A 177 7.05 5.10 19.09
CA SER A 177 5.96 5.66 18.29
C SER A 177 4.73 4.76 18.37
N TYR A 178 3.54 5.36 18.28
CA TYR A 178 2.27 4.61 18.26
C TYR A 178 1.12 5.47 17.75
N PHE A 179 0.07 4.83 17.24
CA PHE A 179 -1.23 5.45 17.00
C PHE A 179 -2.18 5.26 18.21
N ASN A 180 -2.94 6.30 18.57
CA ASN A 180 -3.96 6.25 19.60
C ASN A 180 -5.30 6.81 19.11
N GLY A 181 -6.27 5.91 18.87
CA GLY A 181 -7.68 6.24 18.60
C GLY A 181 -8.57 6.35 19.86
N GLY A 182 -8.02 6.14 21.06
CA GLY A 182 -8.74 6.12 22.32
C GLY A 182 -8.99 7.51 22.95
N VAL A 183 -9.13 7.55 24.28
CA VAL A 183 -9.38 8.80 25.02
C VAL A 183 -8.24 9.81 24.79
N GLY A 184 -8.59 11.03 24.39
CA GLY A 184 -7.62 12.08 24.03
C GLY A 184 -7.07 11.96 22.60
N GLY A 185 -7.43 10.91 21.87
CA GLY A 185 -7.21 10.72 20.44
C GLY A 185 -8.31 11.32 19.56
N PRO A 186 -8.22 11.12 18.23
CA PRO A 186 -7.18 10.36 17.55
C PRO A 186 -5.89 11.18 17.30
N TYR A 187 -4.72 10.56 17.50
CA TYR A 187 -3.42 11.12 17.12
C TYR A 187 -2.38 10.02 16.92
N VAL A 188 -1.29 10.35 16.22
CA VAL A 188 -0.06 9.55 16.21
C VAL A 188 0.95 10.19 17.16
N PHE A 189 1.63 9.41 17.98
CA PHE A 189 2.79 9.85 18.74
C PHE A 189 4.04 9.38 18.01
N ILE A 190 4.97 10.31 17.79
CA ILE A 190 6.28 9.98 17.21
C ILE A 190 7.32 10.14 18.30
N ALA A 191 8.00 9.05 18.66
CA ALA A 191 9.14 9.10 19.58
C ALA A 191 10.27 9.94 18.96
N HIS A 192 10.98 10.71 19.79
CA HIS A 192 12.07 11.56 19.32
C HIS A 192 13.14 10.77 18.56
N SER A 193 13.51 9.61 19.07
CA SER A 193 14.47 8.67 18.46
C SER A 193 13.98 8.07 17.14
N SER A 194 12.67 8.00 16.91
CA SER A 194 12.07 7.48 15.68
C SER A 194 11.79 8.55 14.63
N ALA A 195 11.79 9.83 14.99
CA ALA A 195 11.51 10.93 14.06
C ALA A 195 12.50 10.99 12.87
N ILE A 196 13.67 10.35 13.01
CA ILE A 196 14.65 10.22 11.94
C ILE A 196 14.20 9.24 10.83
N SER A 197 13.32 8.29 11.11
CA SER A 197 12.73 7.40 10.10
C SER A 197 11.51 8.08 9.47
N GLY A 198 11.53 8.22 8.14
CA GLY A 198 10.33 8.63 7.40
C GLY A 198 9.25 7.56 7.45
N ASP A 199 9.67 6.30 7.42
CA ASP A 199 8.80 5.13 7.37
C ASP A 199 8.01 4.97 8.65
N THR A 200 8.64 5.12 9.81
CA THR A 200 7.94 5.08 11.09
C THR A 200 6.87 6.18 11.17
N VAL A 201 7.14 7.39 10.67
CA VAL A 201 6.12 8.46 10.68
C VAL A 201 4.94 8.11 9.77
N VAL A 202 5.21 7.59 8.58
CA VAL A 202 4.16 7.19 7.63
C VAL A 202 3.43 5.92 8.10
N HIS A 203 4.10 5.01 8.79
CA HIS A 203 3.51 3.83 9.40
C HIS A 203 2.43 4.22 10.42
N GLU A 204 2.76 5.10 11.37
CA GLU A 204 1.75 5.57 12.33
C GLU A 204 0.61 6.32 11.63
N THR A 205 0.93 7.04 10.56
CA THR A 205 -0.06 7.70 9.70
C THR A 205 -0.99 6.68 9.04
N GLY A 206 -0.48 5.52 8.63
CA GLY A 206 -1.24 4.40 8.08
C GLY A 206 -2.30 3.87 9.05
N HIS A 207 -1.95 3.70 10.33
CA HIS A 207 -2.90 3.35 11.39
C HIS A 207 -4.00 4.41 11.54
N HIS A 208 -3.65 5.69 11.52
CA HIS A 208 -4.63 6.76 11.60
C HIS A 208 -5.57 6.79 10.38
N TYR A 209 -5.05 6.51 9.18
CA TYR A 209 -5.88 6.38 7.98
C TYR A 209 -6.86 5.22 8.05
N MET A 210 -6.45 4.06 8.58
CA MET A 210 -7.38 2.97 8.87
C MET A 210 -8.46 3.41 9.87
N TRP A 211 -8.07 4.08 10.96
CA TRP A 211 -9.04 4.60 11.94
C TRP A 211 -10.05 5.57 11.32
N ASN A 212 -9.59 6.48 10.44
CA ASN A 212 -10.48 7.43 9.77
C ASN A 212 -11.52 6.72 8.89
N ALA A 213 -11.16 5.58 8.29
CA ALA A 213 -12.06 4.79 7.47
C ALA A 213 -13.02 3.93 8.29
N THR A 214 -12.51 3.25 9.31
CA THR A 214 -13.26 2.20 10.04
C THR A 214 -13.93 2.72 11.32
N GLY A 215 -13.41 3.81 11.89
CA GLY A 215 -13.75 4.31 13.22
C GLY A 215 -13.33 3.37 14.36
N TRP A 216 -12.48 2.38 14.09
CA TRP A 216 -12.09 1.30 15.01
C TRP A 216 -10.57 1.23 15.17
N TRP A 217 -10.12 1.19 16.43
CA TRP A 217 -8.73 1.22 16.89
C TRP A 217 -8.62 0.20 17.99
N LEU A 218 -7.51 -0.54 18.01
CA LEU A 218 -7.27 -1.75 18.78
C LEU A 218 -8.15 -2.92 18.34
N TRP A 219 -7.50 -3.89 17.72
CA TRP A 219 -8.06 -5.20 17.49
C TRP A 219 -8.07 -6.06 18.76
N TRP A 220 -8.62 -5.56 19.88
CA TRP A 220 -8.81 -6.30 21.14
C TRP A 220 -7.57 -6.94 21.79
N ASP A 221 -6.39 -6.88 21.16
CA ASP A 221 -5.16 -7.45 21.66
C ASP A 221 -4.24 -6.35 22.21
N VAL A 222 -4.13 -6.33 23.54
CA VAL A 222 -3.20 -5.46 24.28
C VAL A 222 -1.74 -5.90 24.06
N TRP A 223 -1.49 -7.07 23.49
CA TRP A 223 -0.15 -7.54 23.17
C TRP A 223 0.40 -6.96 21.87
N CYS A 224 -0.47 -6.40 21.00
CA CYS A 224 -0.06 -5.70 19.78
C CYS A 224 0.76 -4.41 20.05
N TYR A 225 0.92 -3.96 21.30
CA TYR A 225 1.79 -2.81 21.61
C TYR A 225 3.29 -3.13 21.61
N ASN A 226 3.68 -4.40 21.56
CA ASN A 226 5.09 -4.81 21.57
C ASN A 226 5.29 -6.04 20.69
N HIS A 227 5.44 -5.79 19.40
CA HIS A 227 5.70 -6.77 18.36
C HIS A 227 6.95 -6.36 17.56
N GLY A 228 7.32 -7.14 16.55
CA GLY A 228 8.23 -6.69 15.50
C GLY A 228 7.83 -7.28 14.15
N LEU A 229 8.41 -6.74 13.09
CA LEU A 229 8.03 -7.02 11.69
C LEU A 229 7.84 -8.50 11.34
N PHE A 230 8.65 -9.36 11.94
CA PHE A 230 8.60 -10.80 11.73
C PHE A 230 8.41 -11.59 13.04
N SER A 231 7.67 -11.05 14.01
CA SER A 231 7.13 -11.86 15.11
C SER A 231 5.75 -12.42 14.76
N GLN A 232 5.38 -13.50 15.43
CA GLN A 232 4.05 -14.09 15.26
C GLN A 232 3.09 -13.50 16.28
N GLU A 233 2.13 -12.74 15.79
CA GLU A 233 1.10 -12.06 16.57
C GLU A 233 -0.28 -12.71 16.34
N ASP A 234 -1.37 -11.99 16.62
CA ASP A 234 -2.71 -12.37 16.17
C ASP A 234 -3.01 -11.82 14.75
N ALA A 235 -3.98 -12.42 14.07
CA ALA A 235 -4.32 -12.09 12.68
C ALA A 235 -4.83 -10.66 12.48
N ASN A 236 -5.37 -10.04 13.53
CA ASN A 236 -5.87 -8.69 13.45
C ASN A 236 -4.74 -7.67 13.66
N CYS A 237 -3.85 -7.91 14.63
CA CYS A 237 -2.62 -7.13 14.79
C CYS A 237 -1.79 -7.14 13.50
N ALA A 238 -1.49 -8.33 12.96
CA ALA A 238 -0.70 -8.49 11.75
C ALA A 238 -1.31 -7.79 10.52
N TRP A 239 -2.64 -7.69 10.43
CA TRP A 239 -3.31 -6.92 9.38
C TRP A 239 -3.12 -5.41 9.56
N SER A 240 -3.32 -4.90 10.78
CA SER A 240 -3.16 -3.47 11.09
C SER A 240 -1.74 -3.02 10.82
N GLU A 241 -0.77 -3.75 11.38
CA GLU A 241 0.64 -3.44 11.28
C GLU A 241 1.13 -3.68 9.86
N GLY A 242 0.72 -4.78 9.21
CA GLY A 242 1.13 -5.06 7.82
C GLY A 242 0.66 -3.99 6.83
N TRP A 243 -0.53 -3.41 7.03
CA TRP A 243 -0.95 -2.23 6.26
C TRP A 243 -0.08 -1.01 6.55
N ALA A 244 0.18 -0.74 7.83
CA ALA A 244 0.98 0.39 8.27
C ALA A 244 2.44 0.26 7.82
N ASP A 245 2.97 -0.95 7.69
CA ASP A 245 4.30 -1.25 7.15
C ASP A 245 4.34 -1.15 5.64
N PHE A 246 3.26 -1.50 4.94
CA PHE A 246 3.19 -1.40 3.48
C PHE A 246 3.14 0.06 2.99
N LEU A 247 2.38 0.92 3.65
CA LEU A 247 2.19 2.31 3.23
C LEU A 247 3.51 3.13 3.08
N PRO A 248 4.49 3.09 4.00
CA PRO A 248 5.73 3.85 3.86
C PRO A 248 6.55 3.48 2.64
N LEU A 249 6.58 2.19 2.24
CA LEU A 249 7.29 1.73 1.04
C LEU A 249 6.76 2.44 -0.21
N LEU A 250 5.44 2.62 -0.28
CA LEU A 250 4.80 3.36 -1.37
C LEU A 250 5.11 4.86 -1.35
N VAL A 251 5.03 5.46 -0.17
CA VAL A 251 5.13 6.91 0.02
C VAL A 251 6.56 7.41 -0.14
N ASN A 252 7.54 6.62 0.31
CA ASN A 252 8.96 6.95 0.23
C ASN A 252 9.62 6.38 -1.03
N GLY A 253 9.00 5.38 -1.66
CA GLY A 253 9.34 4.90 -3.00
C GLY A 253 10.47 3.89 -3.02
N ASP A 254 10.49 2.98 -2.04
CA ASP A 254 11.46 1.90 -1.93
C ASP A 254 10.83 0.64 -1.30
N GLU A 255 11.52 -0.49 -1.41
CA GLU A 255 11.07 -1.81 -0.97
C GLU A 255 11.41 -2.14 0.50
N CYS A 256 12.03 -1.22 1.22
CA CYS A 256 12.47 -1.42 2.59
C CYS A 256 11.61 -0.67 3.59
N TYR A 257 11.37 -1.29 4.73
CA TYR A 257 11.00 -0.55 5.93
C TYR A 257 12.27 -0.17 6.70
N ASP A 258 12.55 1.13 6.80
CA ASP A 258 13.73 1.69 7.45
C ASP A 258 13.43 2.22 8.87
N PHE A 259 14.17 1.74 9.88
CA PHE A 259 14.15 2.32 11.23
C PHE A 259 15.13 3.50 11.41
N ASP A 260 15.93 3.79 10.38
CA ASP A 260 16.90 4.88 10.31
C ASP A 260 16.59 5.80 9.11
N VAL A 261 17.57 6.54 8.59
CA VAL A 261 17.44 7.33 7.37
C VAL A 261 17.38 6.38 6.16
N GLY A 262 16.29 6.36 5.39
CA GLY A 262 16.20 5.54 4.18
C GLY A 262 16.96 6.08 2.96
N PRO A 263 16.95 5.34 1.83
CA PRO A 263 16.35 4.00 1.67
C PRO A 263 17.31 2.85 2.01
N CYS A 264 16.78 1.77 2.60
CA CYS A 264 17.44 0.50 2.92
C CYS A 264 18.80 0.65 3.64
N THR A 265 18.87 1.47 4.69
CA THR A 265 20.14 1.74 5.40
C THR A 265 20.30 0.99 6.71
N GLY A 266 21.55 0.89 7.18
CA GLY A 266 21.87 0.12 8.38
C GLY A 266 22.00 -1.39 8.14
N ALA A 267 21.92 -2.18 9.21
CA ALA A 267 22.03 -3.64 9.12
C ALA A 267 20.71 -4.25 8.61
N PRO A 268 20.73 -5.09 7.56
CA PRO A 268 19.54 -5.81 7.10
C PRO A 268 18.94 -6.69 8.20
N ASP A 269 17.62 -6.81 8.18
CA ASP A 269 16.77 -7.54 9.12
C ASP A 269 16.92 -7.10 10.59
N VAL A 270 17.36 -5.85 10.79
CA VAL A 270 17.62 -5.25 12.12
C VAL A 270 17.31 -3.75 12.12
N ARG A 271 17.86 -3.01 11.17
CA ARG A 271 17.66 -1.55 11.01
C ARG A 271 16.87 -1.20 9.75
N HIS A 272 16.81 -2.12 8.81
CA HIS A 272 15.81 -2.14 7.76
C HIS A 272 15.37 -3.57 7.47
N TYR A 273 14.20 -3.71 6.86
CA TYR A 273 13.70 -4.98 6.34
C TYR A 273 13.24 -4.78 4.91
N ASN A 274 13.81 -5.53 3.96
CA ASN A 274 13.34 -5.51 2.58
C ASN A 274 12.14 -6.47 2.50
N LEU A 275 10.94 -5.91 2.36
CA LEU A 275 9.71 -6.69 2.41
C LEU A 275 9.40 -7.45 1.12
N GLU A 276 10.08 -7.11 0.02
CA GLU A 276 9.99 -7.79 -1.28
C GLU A 276 10.67 -9.16 -1.28
N ILE A 277 11.79 -9.30 -0.57
CA ILE A 277 12.62 -10.51 -0.68
C ILE A 277 12.22 -11.62 0.30
N HIS A 278 11.43 -11.29 1.32
CA HIS A 278 11.02 -12.23 2.36
C HIS A 278 9.95 -13.18 1.85
N SER A 279 10.39 -14.40 1.50
CA SER A 279 9.54 -15.38 0.81
C SER A 279 9.53 -16.75 1.48
N ARG A 280 8.91 -17.73 0.81
CA ARG A 280 8.96 -19.16 1.17
C ARG A 280 10.36 -19.78 1.26
N SER A 281 11.42 -19.11 0.80
CA SER A 281 12.80 -19.56 1.04
C SER A 281 13.31 -19.28 2.45
N ASP A 282 12.60 -18.46 3.22
CA ASP A 282 13.03 -18.05 4.55
C ASP A 282 13.03 -19.21 5.54
N ASN A 283 13.88 -19.07 6.56
CA ASN A 283 13.86 -19.95 7.72
C ASN A 283 12.65 -19.59 8.62
N PRO A 284 11.62 -20.45 8.75
CA PRO A 284 10.44 -20.15 9.56
C PRO A 284 10.71 -20.04 11.06
N GLN A 285 11.90 -20.43 11.55
CA GLN A 285 12.29 -20.18 12.94
C GLN A 285 12.81 -18.76 13.18
N VAL A 286 13.17 -18.03 12.13
CA VAL A 286 13.66 -16.64 12.18
C VAL A 286 12.61 -15.68 11.64
N PHE A 287 11.98 -16.05 10.52
CA PHE A 287 10.91 -15.30 9.88
C PHE A 287 9.66 -16.20 9.79
N PRO A 288 8.82 -16.23 10.84
CA PRO A 288 7.62 -17.06 10.89
C PRO A 288 6.73 -16.85 9.66
N TRP A 289 5.92 -17.86 9.37
CA TRP A 289 5.04 -17.90 8.21
C TRP A 289 3.59 -17.63 8.61
N GLY A 290 2.81 -17.15 7.64
CA GLY A 290 1.36 -17.02 7.75
C GLY A 290 0.88 -15.58 7.93
N ASP A 291 -0.44 -15.43 7.93
CA ASP A 291 -1.17 -14.16 7.99
C ASP A 291 -1.22 -13.53 9.39
N THR A 292 -0.50 -14.11 10.34
CA THR A 292 -0.33 -13.61 11.70
C THR A 292 1.04 -12.94 11.88
N VAL A 293 1.69 -12.54 10.79
CA VAL A 293 3.01 -11.89 10.77
C VAL A 293 2.91 -10.65 9.89
N GLU A 294 3.09 -9.46 10.46
CA GLU A 294 2.87 -8.19 9.77
C GLU A 294 3.75 -8.02 8.53
N GLY A 295 5.03 -8.40 8.60
CA GLY A 295 5.94 -8.35 7.45
C GLY A 295 5.52 -9.26 6.29
N ARG A 296 4.82 -10.38 6.56
CA ARG A 296 4.24 -11.23 5.50
C ARG A 296 3.02 -10.59 4.86
N VAL A 297 2.19 -9.93 5.66
CA VAL A 297 1.05 -9.16 5.15
C VAL A 297 1.54 -7.98 4.32
N ALA A 298 2.51 -7.22 4.82
CA ALA A 298 3.08 -6.06 4.15
C ALA A 298 3.76 -6.43 2.83
N GLY A 299 4.61 -7.47 2.83
CA GLY A 299 5.21 -8.01 1.60
C GLY A 299 4.14 -8.46 0.60
N THR A 300 3.09 -9.16 1.05
CA THR A 300 1.97 -9.53 0.17
C THR A 300 1.30 -8.32 -0.47
N LEU A 301 1.04 -7.26 0.30
CA LEU A 301 0.45 -6.03 -0.23
C LEU A 301 1.38 -5.33 -1.22
N TYR A 302 2.69 -5.44 -1.02
CA TYR A 302 3.69 -4.91 -1.94
C TYR A 302 3.74 -5.70 -3.26
N ASP A 303 3.82 -7.03 -3.25
CA ASP A 303 3.71 -7.89 -4.44
C ASP A 303 2.40 -7.61 -5.22
N LEU A 304 1.28 -7.39 -4.51
CA LEU A 304 0.02 -7.03 -5.18
C LEU A 304 0.11 -5.67 -5.90
N PHE A 305 0.91 -4.75 -5.37
CA PHE A 305 1.04 -3.38 -5.85
C PHE A 305 2.02 -3.23 -7.01
N ASP A 306 3.17 -3.87 -6.90
CA ASP A 306 4.36 -3.50 -7.65
C ASP A 306 4.36 -4.12 -9.08
N ASN A 307 5.48 -4.12 -9.81
CA ASN A 307 5.56 -4.80 -11.11
C ASN A 307 6.82 -5.67 -11.25
N ALA A 308 7.52 -5.95 -10.15
CA ALA A 308 8.80 -6.62 -10.12
C ALA A 308 8.73 -8.13 -9.88
N ASN A 309 7.60 -8.75 -10.25
CA ASN A 309 7.27 -10.17 -10.20
C ASN A 309 8.44 -11.17 -10.11
N GLU A 310 8.46 -11.96 -9.04
CA GLU A 310 9.44 -13.02 -8.81
C GLU A 310 8.84 -14.35 -8.31
N ASN A 311 9.44 -15.46 -8.75
CA ASN A 311 9.04 -16.82 -8.39
C ASN A 311 7.53 -17.11 -8.62
N PHE A 312 6.74 -17.06 -7.54
CA PHE A 312 5.30 -17.24 -7.59
C PHE A 312 4.57 -15.93 -7.85
N ASP A 313 5.10 -14.79 -7.39
CA ASP A 313 4.46 -13.52 -7.66
C ASP A 313 4.35 -13.26 -9.17
N SER A 314 3.16 -12.81 -9.53
CA SER A 314 2.77 -12.46 -10.89
C SER A 314 1.76 -11.33 -10.91
N ALA A 315 1.51 -10.71 -9.76
CA ALA A 315 0.54 -9.64 -9.59
C ALA A 315 1.14 -8.31 -10.08
N THR A 316 0.28 -7.42 -10.60
CA THR A 316 0.67 -6.08 -11.05
C THR A 316 -0.52 -5.11 -10.92
N PHE A 317 -1.18 -5.08 -9.76
CA PHE A 317 -2.48 -4.41 -9.64
C PHE A 317 -2.38 -2.90 -9.37
N GLY A 318 -1.22 -2.43 -8.92
CA GLY A 318 -1.07 -1.06 -8.45
C GLY A 318 -1.81 -0.81 -7.13
N PHE A 319 -1.76 0.43 -6.66
CA PHE A 319 -2.25 0.76 -5.32
C PHE A 319 -3.78 0.88 -5.25
N ALA A 320 -4.43 1.31 -6.33
CA ALA A 320 -5.85 1.64 -6.31
C ALA A 320 -6.77 0.46 -5.92
N PRO A 321 -6.58 -0.78 -6.43
CA PRO A 321 -7.36 -1.93 -5.99
C PRO A 321 -7.24 -2.22 -4.49
N ILE A 322 -6.02 -2.15 -3.94
CA ILE A 322 -5.76 -2.37 -2.51
C ILE A 322 -6.45 -1.28 -1.68
N ALA A 323 -6.22 -0.01 -2.03
CA ALA A 323 -6.79 1.13 -1.32
C ALA A 323 -8.32 1.17 -1.36
N ASN A 324 -8.93 0.74 -2.48
CA ASN A 324 -10.38 0.66 -2.60
C ASN A 324 -10.99 -0.33 -1.60
N ILE A 325 -10.29 -1.43 -1.29
CA ILE A 325 -10.74 -2.40 -0.30
C ILE A 325 -10.57 -1.80 1.10
N VAL A 326 -9.36 -1.36 1.46
CA VAL A 326 -9.04 -0.83 2.79
C VAL A 326 -9.91 0.37 3.20
N PHE A 327 -10.18 1.29 2.27
CA PHE A 327 -10.90 2.54 2.58
C PHE A 327 -12.42 2.47 2.39
N GLN A 328 -12.98 1.37 1.90
CA GLN A 328 -14.42 1.25 1.65
C GLN A 328 -15.05 0.15 2.49
N SER A 329 -16.31 0.33 2.87
CA SER A 329 -17.04 -0.72 3.57
C SER A 329 -17.40 -1.88 2.62
N PRO A 330 -17.41 -3.14 3.09
CA PRO A 330 -17.21 -3.57 4.48
C PRO A 330 -15.74 -3.60 4.89
N HIS A 331 -15.41 -2.99 6.02
CA HIS A 331 -14.03 -2.90 6.50
C HIS A 331 -13.51 -4.24 7.06
N GLU A 332 -12.25 -4.50 6.79
CA GLU A 332 -11.54 -5.72 7.13
C GLU A 332 -10.93 -5.64 8.54
N ASP A 333 -10.99 -6.76 9.26
CA ASP A 333 -10.37 -6.90 10.58
C ASP A 333 -9.14 -7.79 10.63
N ARG A 334 -8.83 -8.44 9.51
CA ARG A 334 -7.73 -9.39 9.35
C ARG A 334 -7.45 -9.57 7.87
N PHE A 335 -6.27 -10.08 7.53
CA PHE A 335 -5.88 -10.27 6.13
C PHE A 335 -6.78 -11.25 5.37
N SER A 336 -7.36 -12.26 6.04
CA SER A 336 -8.35 -13.15 5.39
C SER A 336 -9.65 -12.43 5.02
N ALA A 337 -10.07 -11.40 5.76
CA ALA A 337 -11.22 -10.58 5.39
C ALA A 337 -10.89 -9.68 4.19
N PHE A 338 -9.67 -9.15 4.11
CA PHE A 338 -9.16 -8.48 2.91
C PHE A 338 -9.20 -9.41 1.71
N TRP A 339 -8.74 -10.65 1.86
CA TRP A 339 -8.80 -11.64 0.79
C TRP A 339 -10.24 -11.97 0.35
N ASP A 340 -11.18 -12.09 1.29
CA ASP A 340 -12.59 -12.29 0.95
C ASP A 340 -13.17 -11.10 0.14
N ASN A 341 -12.83 -9.87 0.52
CA ASN A 341 -13.21 -8.67 -0.23
C ASN A 341 -12.50 -8.58 -1.59
N TRP A 342 -11.23 -9.00 -1.69
CA TRP A 342 -10.51 -9.10 -2.95
C TRP A 342 -11.22 -10.06 -3.92
N LYS A 343 -11.59 -11.26 -3.45
CA LYS A 343 -12.36 -12.23 -4.25
C LYS A 343 -13.70 -11.66 -4.70
N ALA A 344 -14.34 -10.82 -3.89
CA ALA A 344 -15.61 -10.16 -4.22
C ALA A 344 -15.47 -8.94 -5.15
N SER A 345 -14.27 -8.35 -5.25
CA SER A 345 -14.01 -7.12 -6.01
C SER A 345 -13.99 -7.30 -7.54
N GLY A 346 -13.86 -8.54 -8.01
CA GLY A 346 -13.71 -8.87 -9.43
C GLY A 346 -12.27 -8.70 -9.95
N GLN A 347 -11.31 -8.37 -9.09
CA GLN A 347 -9.88 -8.44 -9.44
C GLN A 347 -9.44 -9.88 -9.71
N ASN A 348 -8.33 -10.03 -10.44
CA ASN A 348 -7.80 -11.36 -10.72
C ASN A 348 -7.35 -12.03 -9.42
N LYS A 349 -7.93 -13.20 -9.12
CA LYS A 349 -7.66 -13.96 -7.90
C LYS A 349 -6.44 -14.86 -8.04
N HIS A 350 -6.20 -15.43 -9.23
CA HIS A 350 -5.07 -16.32 -9.49
C HIS A 350 -3.73 -15.62 -9.26
N HIS A 351 -3.51 -14.46 -9.86
CA HIS A 351 -2.28 -13.70 -9.66
C HIS A 351 -2.14 -13.20 -8.21
N ALA A 352 -3.25 -12.82 -7.59
CA ALA A 352 -3.25 -12.36 -6.20
C ALA A 352 -2.95 -13.47 -5.19
N VAL A 353 -3.54 -14.67 -5.34
CA VAL A 353 -3.28 -15.79 -4.43
C VAL A 353 -1.84 -16.29 -4.55
N ARG A 354 -1.22 -16.13 -5.72
CA ARG A 354 0.20 -16.44 -5.93
C ARG A 354 1.14 -15.46 -5.21
N ALA A 355 0.82 -14.16 -5.20
CA ALA A 355 1.52 -13.15 -4.38
C ALA A 355 1.37 -13.44 -2.87
N ILE A 356 0.14 -13.75 -2.44
CA ILE A 356 -0.15 -14.19 -1.06
C ILE A 356 0.71 -15.43 -0.69
N TRP A 357 0.78 -16.41 -1.60
CA TRP A 357 1.55 -17.63 -1.42
C TRP A 357 3.06 -17.41 -1.36
N GLN A 358 3.59 -16.52 -2.22
CA GLN A 358 5.01 -16.11 -2.25
C GLN A 358 5.45 -15.64 -0.87
N ASN A 359 4.62 -14.83 -0.22
CA ASN A 359 4.76 -14.29 1.12
C ASN A 359 4.36 -15.26 2.24
N THR A 360 4.35 -16.57 1.99
CA THR A 360 4.15 -17.64 2.99
C THR A 360 2.75 -17.71 3.61
N ILE A 361 1.78 -16.96 3.07
CA ILE A 361 0.37 -17.04 3.45
C ILE A 361 -0.32 -18.02 2.50
N ASP A 362 -1.06 -19.00 3.04
CA ASP A 362 -1.72 -20.02 2.21
C ASP A 362 -3.25 -19.88 2.25
N TYR A 363 -3.78 -19.17 1.25
CA TYR A 363 -5.23 -19.07 0.99
C TYR A 363 -5.66 -19.77 -0.30
N ASP A 364 -4.77 -20.55 -0.90
CA ASP A 364 -5.00 -21.26 -2.15
C ASP A 364 -5.82 -22.52 -1.94
N THR A 365 -6.86 -22.74 -2.74
CA THR A 365 -7.62 -23.99 -2.74
C THR A 365 -7.10 -24.87 -3.87
N PRO A 366 -6.67 -26.14 -3.63
CA PRO A 366 -6.21 -26.98 -4.73
C PRO A 366 -7.27 -27.15 -5.82
N PRO A 367 -6.86 -27.26 -7.10
CA PRO A 367 -7.78 -27.52 -8.19
C PRO A 367 -8.39 -28.90 -8.00
N ARG A 368 -9.53 -29.14 -8.65
CA ARG A 368 -10.25 -30.42 -8.50
C ARG A 368 -10.93 -30.82 -9.79
N PHE A 369 -11.07 -32.13 -9.98
CA PHE A 369 -11.94 -32.68 -11.02
C PHE A 369 -13.38 -32.76 -10.52
N LYS A 370 -14.31 -32.03 -11.15
CA LYS A 370 -15.73 -32.01 -10.82
C LYS A 370 -16.60 -31.68 -12.05
N PRO A 371 -17.29 -32.68 -12.64
CA PRO A 371 -17.32 -34.10 -12.26
C PRO A 371 -16.00 -34.83 -12.55
N PRO A 372 -15.80 -36.07 -12.06
CA PRO A 372 -14.65 -36.90 -12.45
C PRO A 372 -14.58 -37.13 -13.96
N LEU A 373 -13.36 -37.37 -14.45
CA LEU A 373 -13.08 -37.64 -15.86
C LEU A 373 -13.82 -38.92 -16.31
N PRO A 374 -14.54 -38.87 -17.44
CA PRO A 374 -15.35 -39.99 -17.89
C PRO A 374 -14.50 -41.03 -18.63
N ASP A 375 -14.76 -42.31 -18.33
CA ASP A 375 -14.26 -43.42 -19.14
C ASP A 375 -14.66 -43.26 -20.62
N ARG A 376 -13.74 -43.58 -21.52
CA ARG A 376 -13.95 -43.48 -22.97
C ARG A 376 -13.83 -44.84 -23.63
N THR A 377 -14.66 -45.07 -24.64
CA THR A 377 -14.61 -46.28 -25.47
C THR A 377 -14.40 -45.89 -26.91
N VAL A 378 -13.35 -46.42 -27.52
CA VAL A 378 -12.97 -46.18 -28.92
C VAL A 378 -13.00 -47.51 -29.69
N LEU A 379 -13.35 -47.44 -30.98
CA LEU A 379 -13.37 -48.61 -31.84
C LEU A 379 -11.95 -48.89 -32.36
N GLN A 380 -11.60 -50.17 -32.49
CA GLN A 380 -10.32 -50.59 -33.04
C GLN A 380 -10.04 -49.92 -34.39
N GLY A 381 -8.90 -49.24 -34.49
CA GLY A 381 -8.45 -48.54 -35.69
C GLY A 381 -9.08 -47.16 -35.91
N PHE A 382 -9.77 -46.59 -34.92
CA PHE A 382 -10.30 -45.23 -34.93
C PHE A 382 -9.68 -44.42 -33.79
N GLY A 383 -9.40 -43.15 -34.06
CA GLY A 383 -9.09 -42.15 -33.04
C GLY A 383 -10.33 -41.37 -32.61
N TRP A 384 -10.23 -40.67 -31.48
CA TRP A 384 -11.23 -39.72 -31.00
C TRP A 384 -10.51 -38.43 -30.60
N GLU A 385 -10.58 -37.45 -31.49
CA GLU A 385 -10.12 -36.07 -31.28
C GLU A 385 -11.05 -35.36 -30.29
N ASN A 386 -10.49 -34.57 -29.39
CA ASN A 386 -11.20 -33.81 -28.36
C ASN A 386 -12.17 -34.71 -27.57
N ALA A 387 -11.72 -35.90 -27.21
CA ALA A 387 -12.52 -36.89 -26.51
C ALA A 387 -12.98 -36.38 -25.14
N ILE A 388 -12.14 -35.61 -24.46
CA ILE A 388 -12.44 -34.94 -23.19
C ILE A 388 -11.98 -33.49 -23.30
N ASP A 389 -12.87 -32.56 -22.97
CA ASP A 389 -12.59 -31.13 -22.76
C ASP A 389 -12.27 -30.94 -21.28
N LEU A 390 -11.02 -30.68 -20.91
CA LEU A 390 -10.60 -30.65 -19.50
C LEU A 390 -11.20 -29.48 -18.73
N TRP A 391 -11.52 -28.36 -19.38
CA TRP A 391 -12.22 -27.23 -18.73
C TRP A 391 -13.59 -27.67 -18.21
N ALA A 392 -14.28 -28.54 -18.94
CA ALA A 392 -15.58 -29.06 -18.50
C ALA A 392 -15.51 -29.99 -17.29
N TYR A 393 -14.32 -30.44 -16.88
CA TYR A 393 -14.12 -31.41 -15.79
C TYR A 393 -13.22 -30.91 -14.67
N SER A 394 -12.50 -29.80 -14.82
CA SER A 394 -11.74 -29.20 -13.72
C SER A 394 -12.36 -27.89 -13.26
N ALA A 395 -12.15 -27.56 -11.99
CA ALA A 395 -12.51 -26.26 -11.46
C ALA A 395 -11.53 -25.88 -10.36
N ASP A 396 -11.37 -24.58 -10.19
CA ASP A 396 -10.58 -23.97 -9.14
C ASP A 396 -11.32 -22.74 -8.58
N GLU A 397 -11.10 -22.39 -7.31
CA GLU A 397 -11.82 -21.27 -6.68
C GLU A 397 -11.16 -19.93 -7.00
N GLU A 398 -9.85 -19.92 -7.20
CA GLU A 398 -9.03 -18.74 -7.45
C GLU A 398 -8.68 -18.59 -8.93
N SER A 399 -8.61 -19.68 -9.68
CA SER A 399 -8.15 -19.72 -11.07
C SER A 399 -9.30 -19.88 -12.06
N ASN A 400 -9.27 -19.09 -13.13
CA ASN A 400 -10.11 -19.34 -14.29
C ASN A 400 -9.57 -20.54 -15.08
N ASP A 401 -10.41 -21.13 -15.94
CA ASP A 401 -10.02 -22.31 -16.72
C ASP A 401 -8.74 -22.08 -17.55
N TRP A 402 -8.57 -20.89 -18.13
CA TRP A 402 -7.38 -20.57 -18.93
C TRP A 402 -6.10 -20.32 -18.11
N GLU A 403 -6.21 -20.26 -16.77
CA GLU A 403 -5.09 -20.15 -15.82
C GLU A 403 -4.66 -21.51 -15.28
N LEU A 404 -5.41 -22.58 -15.57
CA LEU A 404 -5.07 -23.95 -15.20
C LEU A 404 -4.19 -24.62 -16.27
N ASP A 405 -3.34 -25.53 -15.83
CA ASP A 405 -2.49 -26.37 -16.68
C ASP A 405 -2.78 -27.86 -16.45
N TRP A 406 -2.68 -28.66 -17.52
CA TRP A 406 -2.95 -30.10 -17.47
C TRP A 406 -1.80 -30.91 -18.05
N GLN A 407 -1.51 -32.03 -17.41
CA GLN A 407 -0.47 -32.95 -17.84
C GLN A 407 -0.91 -34.40 -17.65
N ILE A 408 -0.52 -35.27 -18.58
CA ILE A 408 -0.66 -36.72 -18.42
C ILE A 408 0.51 -37.21 -17.55
N VAL A 409 0.22 -37.65 -16.33
CA VAL A 409 1.25 -38.12 -15.38
C VAL A 409 1.43 -39.64 -15.39
N TYR A 410 0.44 -40.39 -15.88
CA TYR A 410 0.52 -41.84 -15.94
C TYR A 410 -0.38 -42.44 -17.03
N ILE A 411 0.12 -43.47 -17.72
CA ILE A 411 -0.63 -44.31 -18.65
C ILE A 411 -0.25 -45.77 -18.39
N SER A 412 -1.22 -46.63 -18.06
CA SER A 412 -0.93 -48.04 -17.75
C SER A 412 -0.53 -48.88 -18.97
N ASP A 413 -0.92 -48.46 -20.18
CA ASP A 413 -0.48 -49.04 -21.46
C ASP A 413 -0.39 -47.94 -22.54
N GLY A 414 0.82 -47.56 -22.92
CA GLY A 414 1.07 -46.50 -23.91
C GLY A 414 0.50 -46.78 -25.31
N ARG A 415 0.03 -48.00 -25.58
CA ARG A 415 -0.64 -48.33 -26.84
C ARG A 415 -2.04 -47.72 -26.98
N CYS A 416 -2.60 -47.15 -25.91
CA CYS A 416 -3.80 -46.32 -25.98
C CYS A 416 -3.62 -45.01 -26.76
N GLY A 417 -2.39 -44.51 -26.88
CA GLY A 417 -2.06 -43.28 -27.62
C GLY A 417 -2.86 -42.07 -27.19
N VAL A 418 -2.92 -41.82 -25.88
CA VAL A 418 -3.59 -40.63 -25.33
C VAL A 418 -2.61 -39.45 -25.32
N THR A 419 -3.09 -38.30 -25.78
CA THR A 419 -2.36 -37.01 -25.81
C THR A 419 -3.24 -35.89 -25.27
N ILE A 420 -2.63 -34.78 -24.87
CA ILE A 420 -3.33 -33.51 -24.65
C ILE A 420 -2.89 -32.57 -25.77
N ASP A 421 -3.84 -31.95 -26.47
CA ASP A 421 -3.61 -30.91 -27.46
C ASP A 421 -4.37 -29.62 -27.10
N ALA A 422 -4.00 -28.52 -27.75
CA ALA A 422 -4.51 -27.16 -27.48
C ALA A 422 -4.44 -26.65 -26.03
N GLY A 423 -3.85 -27.43 -25.10
CA GLY A 423 -3.73 -27.14 -23.68
C GLY A 423 -4.76 -27.86 -22.82
N ASP A 424 -5.94 -28.19 -23.37
CA ASP A 424 -7.11 -28.62 -22.61
C ASP A 424 -7.89 -29.81 -23.22
N TYR A 425 -7.60 -30.23 -24.45
CA TYR A 425 -8.31 -31.34 -25.08
C TYR A 425 -7.53 -32.65 -24.99
N VAL A 426 -8.19 -33.72 -24.53
CA VAL A 426 -7.63 -35.07 -24.52
C VAL A 426 -8.00 -35.79 -25.81
N ASP A 427 -7.01 -36.23 -26.56
CA ASP A 427 -7.19 -37.07 -27.75
C ASP A 427 -6.85 -38.52 -27.44
N ILE A 428 -7.53 -39.44 -28.13
CA ILE A 428 -7.34 -40.88 -27.94
C ILE A 428 -7.07 -41.55 -29.29
N HIS A 429 -5.83 -41.99 -29.50
CA HIS A 429 -5.37 -42.64 -30.74
C HIS A 429 -4.73 -44.00 -30.48
N PRO A 430 -5.52 -45.07 -30.26
CA PRO A 430 -4.94 -46.36 -29.99
C PRO A 430 -4.14 -46.88 -31.18
N GLN A 431 -3.01 -47.54 -30.91
CA GLN A 431 -2.16 -48.12 -31.94
C GLN A 431 -2.94 -49.09 -32.82
N ALA A 432 -2.62 -49.10 -34.12
CA ALA A 432 -3.29 -49.95 -35.09
C ALA A 432 -3.33 -51.42 -34.64
N GLY A 433 -4.52 -52.00 -34.57
CA GLY A 433 -4.74 -53.39 -34.19
C GLY A 433 -4.80 -53.65 -32.68
N TRP A 434 -4.52 -52.66 -31.82
CA TRP A 434 -4.61 -52.82 -30.37
C TRP A 434 -6.07 -52.99 -29.90
N LEU A 435 -6.24 -53.86 -28.90
CA LEU A 435 -7.48 -54.13 -28.18
C LEU A 435 -7.12 -54.28 -26.71
N GLY A 436 -7.96 -53.74 -25.83
CA GLY A 436 -7.73 -53.79 -24.40
C GLY A 436 -8.22 -52.54 -23.70
N SER A 437 -7.69 -52.30 -22.52
CA SER A 437 -7.95 -51.12 -21.73
C SER A 437 -6.65 -50.55 -21.16
N CYS A 438 -6.59 -49.24 -21.02
CA CYS A 438 -5.60 -48.58 -20.17
C CYS A 438 -6.29 -47.61 -19.22
N ASP A 439 -5.64 -47.34 -18.11
CA ASP A 439 -5.99 -46.29 -17.17
C ASP A 439 -5.03 -45.12 -17.44
N VAL A 440 -5.59 -43.92 -17.55
CA VAL A 440 -4.85 -42.69 -17.83
C VAL A 440 -5.11 -41.73 -16.68
N THR A 441 -4.05 -41.24 -16.05
CA THR A 441 -4.12 -40.26 -14.97
C THR A 441 -3.70 -38.89 -15.50
N ILE A 442 -4.60 -37.91 -15.37
CA ILE A 442 -4.36 -36.51 -15.70
C ILE A 442 -4.22 -35.74 -14.40
N ARG A 443 -3.22 -34.85 -14.35
CA ARG A 443 -3.02 -33.87 -13.29
C ARG A 443 -3.45 -32.50 -13.78
N VAL A 444 -4.26 -31.81 -12.99
CA VAL A 444 -4.53 -30.38 -13.12
C VAL A 444 -3.70 -29.61 -12.10
N SER A 445 -3.19 -28.44 -12.49
CA SER A 445 -2.43 -27.52 -11.63
C SER A 445 -2.94 -26.09 -11.80
N ASP A 446 -3.02 -25.37 -10.69
CA ASP A 446 -3.23 -23.92 -10.60
C ASP A 446 -1.88 -23.18 -10.46
N SER A 447 -0.76 -23.84 -10.78
CA SER A 447 0.65 -23.43 -10.57
C SER A 447 1.20 -23.48 -9.13
N LEU A 448 0.35 -23.66 -8.11
CA LEU A 448 0.75 -23.75 -6.69
C LEU A 448 0.53 -25.16 -6.15
N LYS A 449 -0.67 -25.71 -6.38
CA LYS A 449 -1.13 -27.04 -5.97
C LYS A 449 -1.60 -27.82 -7.20
N THR A 450 -1.88 -29.10 -6.97
CA THR A 450 -2.22 -30.05 -8.03
C THR A 450 -3.24 -31.05 -7.55
N ALA A 451 -4.07 -31.56 -8.46
CA ALA A 451 -4.92 -32.72 -8.23
C ALA A 451 -4.87 -33.68 -9.42
N ASP A 452 -5.07 -34.97 -9.14
CA ASP A 452 -5.03 -36.04 -10.13
C ASP A 452 -6.40 -36.73 -10.22
N ASP A 453 -6.81 -37.10 -11.44
CA ASP A 453 -7.94 -38.01 -11.67
C ASP A 453 -7.59 -39.02 -12.76
N THR A 454 -8.23 -40.19 -12.71
CA THR A 454 -7.96 -41.31 -13.61
C THR A 454 -9.22 -41.77 -14.31
N PHE A 455 -9.15 -41.83 -15.64
CA PHE A 455 -10.21 -42.42 -16.47
C PHE A 455 -9.67 -43.62 -17.25
N ARG A 456 -10.58 -44.52 -17.64
CA ARG A 456 -10.27 -45.71 -18.43
C ARG A 456 -10.60 -45.50 -19.90
N VAL A 457 -9.65 -45.85 -20.76
CA VAL A 457 -9.86 -45.98 -22.21
C VAL A 457 -10.04 -47.46 -22.54
N ASN A 458 -11.13 -47.80 -23.23
CA ASN A 458 -11.39 -49.14 -23.75
C ASN A 458 -11.31 -49.13 -25.29
N ALA A 459 -10.37 -49.88 -25.88
CA ALA A 459 -10.36 -50.15 -27.31
C ALA A 459 -11.06 -51.49 -27.60
N VAL A 460 -12.23 -51.40 -28.25
CA VAL A 460 -13.10 -52.55 -28.50
C VAL A 460 -13.15 -52.91 -29.99
N PRO A 461 -13.34 -54.20 -30.34
CA PRO A 461 -13.37 -54.62 -31.74
C PRO A 461 -14.60 -54.07 -32.47
N VAL A 462 -14.44 -53.79 -33.76
CA VAL A 462 -15.55 -53.42 -34.64
C VAL A 462 -16.39 -54.68 -34.91
N ARG A 463 -17.54 -54.81 -34.22
CA ARG A 463 -18.41 -56.00 -34.37
C ARG A 463 -19.17 -56.04 -35.70
N ALA A 464 -19.58 -54.89 -36.23
CA ALA A 464 -20.26 -54.78 -37.51
C ALA A 464 -20.06 -53.38 -38.09
N ARG A 465 -19.97 -53.27 -39.42
CA ARG A 465 -20.05 -52.01 -40.15
C ARG A 465 -21.38 -51.98 -40.89
N VAL A 466 -22.24 -51.01 -40.57
CA VAL A 466 -23.49 -50.79 -41.31
C VAL A 466 -23.22 -49.70 -42.33
N PHE A 467 -23.22 -50.06 -43.60
CA PHE A 467 -23.14 -49.09 -44.69
C PHE A 467 -24.57 -48.73 -45.09
N LEU A 468 -24.95 -47.46 -44.89
CA LEU A 468 -26.21 -46.94 -45.42
C LEU A 468 -25.98 -46.53 -46.89
N PRO A 469 -26.65 -47.17 -47.87
CA PRO A 469 -26.53 -46.73 -49.25
C PRO A 469 -27.16 -45.34 -49.41
N LEU A 470 -26.40 -44.39 -49.94
CA LEU A 470 -26.89 -43.08 -50.33
C LEU A 470 -27.72 -43.23 -51.61
N VAL A 471 -29.05 -43.20 -51.49
CA VAL A 471 -29.96 -43.20 -52.65
C VAL A 471 -30.20 -41.75 -53.08
N LEU A 472 -29.47 -41.31 -54.11
CA LEU A 472 -29.73 -40.02 -54.75
C LEU A 472 -30.83 -40.20 -55.80
N LYS A 473 -31.86 -39.36 -55.73
CA LYS A 473 -32.93 -39.31 -56.74
C LYS A 473 -32.38 -38.61 -57.99
N ASN A 474 -32.09 -39.36 -59.04
CA ASN A 474 -31.82 -38.79 -60.35
C ASN A 474 -33.13 -38.19 -60.88
N SER A 475 -33.18 -36.86 -60.98
CA SER A 475 -34.20 -36.17 -61.77
C SER A 475 -33.81 -36.23 -63.26
N PRO A 476 -34.73 -36.61 -64.16
CA PRO A 476 -34.46 -36.71 -65.59
C PRO A 476 -34.25 -35.35 -66.28
#